data_AF-A0A9K3GMY9-F1
#
_entry.id   AF-A0A9K3GMY9-F1
#
_cell.length_a   1.000
_cell.length_b   1.000
_cell.length_c   1.000
_cell.angle_alpha   90.00
_cell.angle_beta   90.00
_cell.angle_gamma   90.00
#
_symmetry.space_group_name_H-M   'P 1'
#
loop_
_entity.id
_entity.type
_entity.pdbx_description
1 polymer ?
#
loop_
_entity_poly.entity_id
_entity_poly.type
_entity_poly.pdbx_seq_one_letter_code
_entity_poly.pdbx_strand_id
1 'polypeptide(L)'
;TTTVTSTPTPNLEILPMPLFTVAGTHFVEFVFLHRPSDTLILADALENFDACVHGKVFERTVQMLYMHNCPGPAFEMWSQFDMSALSSPVLKICDHWSFNQIVLAHGPLMDHTSCMNMGVTARDIFMNAYVLPYALAKGKTHADNEV
;
A
#
# COMPACT_ATOMS: atom_id res chain seq x y z
N THR A 1 46.01 1.75 0.10
CA THR A 1 44.99 1.02 -0.69
C THR A 1 43.80 0.80 0.21
N THR A 2 42.74 1.58 0.05
CA THR A 2 41.55 1.50 0.91
C THR A 2 40.55 0.57 0.23
N THR A 3 40.45 -0.66 0.72
CA THR A 3 39.50 -1.64 0.19
C THR A 3 38.12 -1.31 0.74
N VAL A 4 37.28 -0.65 -0.06
CA VAL A 4 35.87 -0.46 0.26
C VAL A 4 35.14 -1.75 -0.14
N THR A 5 35.00 -2.67 0.80
CA THR A 5 34.08 -3.80 0.70
C THR A 5 32.67 -3.31 1.04
N SER A 6 31.99 -2.67 0.09
CA SER A 6 30.54 -2.49 0.20
C SER A 6 29.87 -3.78 -0.27
N THR A 7 29.22 -4.48 0.65
CA THR A 7 28.33 -5.61 0.30
C THR A 7 27.33 -5.12 -0.74
N PRO A 8 27.17 -5.81 -1.89
CA PRO A 8 26.20 -5.39 -2.89
C PRO A 8 24.81 -5.36 -2.27
N THR A 9 24.13 -4.23 -2.39
CA THR A 9 22.72 -4.12 -1.99
C THR A 9 21.90 -5.08 -2.86
N PRO A 10 21.06 -5.95 -2.29
CA PRO A 10 20.28 -6.88 -3.09
C PRO A 10 19.32 -6.10 -4.00
N ASN A 11 19.17 -6.57 -5.25
CA ASN A 11 18.25 -5.94 -6.23
C ASN A 11 16.77 -6.02 -5.80
N LEU A 12 16.46 -6.97 -4.92
CA LEU A 12 15.13 -7.18 -4.35
C LEU A 12 15.25 -7.16 -2.83
N GLU A 13 14.48 -6.28 -2.19
CA GLU A 13 14.30 -6.29 -0.73
C GLU A 13 12.89 -6.75 -0.40
N ILE A 14 12.72 -7.46 0.73
CA ILE A 14 11.46 -8.06 1.12
C ILE A 14 11.19 -7.68 2.57
N LEU A 15 9.97 -7.21 2.84
CA LEU A 15 9.50 -6.91 4.18
C LEU A 15 8.17 -7.63 4.41
N PRO A 16 8.08 -8.52 5.41
CA PRO A 16 6.79 -9.08 5.80
C PRO A 16 5.97 -8.03 6.52
N MET A 17 4.71 -7.88 6.11
CA MET A 17 3.74 -7.15 6.90
C MET A 17 3.28 -8.03 8.07
N PRO A 18 2.79 -7.41 9.16
CA PRO A 18 2.20 -8.14 10.27
C PRO A 18 1.10 -9.07 9.79
N LEU A 19 1.07 -10.28 10.37
CA LEU A 19 -0.05 -11.20 10.20
C LEU A 19 -1.32 -10.52 10.71
N PHE A 20 -2.35 -10.45 9.87
CA PHE A 20 -3.69 -10.07 10.29
C PHE A 20 -4.67 -11.21 10.02
N THR A 21 -5.73 -11.27 10.80
CA THR A 21 -6.76 -12.31 10.67
C THR A 21 -8.05 -11.63 10.24
N VAL A 22 -8.70 -12.14 9.20
CA VAL A 22 -10.02 -11.69 8.75
C VAL A 22 -10.96 -12.89 8.70
N ALA A 23 -12.04 -12.82 9.46
CA ALA A 23 -13.07 -13.87 9.54
C ALA A 23 -12.51 -15.30 9.77
N GLY A 24 -11.44 -15.42 10.58
CA GLY A 24 -10.78 -16.70 10.86
C GLY A 24 -9.75 -17.13 9.80
N THR A 25 -9.53 -16.33 8.76
CA THR A 25 -8.49 -16.53 7.74
C THR A 25 -7.27 -15.69 8.09
N HIS A 26 -6.09 -16.29 8.05
CA HIS A 26 -4.81 -15.64 8.31
C HIS A 26 -4.23 -15.08 7.01
N PHE A 27 -3.92 -13.78 7.01
CA PHE A 27 -3.30 -13.08 5.89
C PHE A 27 -1.89 -12.66 6.26
N VAL A 28 -0.92 -13.13 5.47
CA VAL A 28 0.48 -12.68 5.53
C VAL A 28 0.79 -12.01 4.21
N GLU A 29 1.01 -10.70 4.25
CA GLU A 29 1.47 -9.93 3.09
C GLU A 29 3.00 -9.84 3.10
N PHE A 30 3.60 -9.97 1.92
CA PHE A 30 5.00 -9.61 1.68
C PHE A 30 5.05 -8.43 0.72
N VAL A 31 5.74 -7.36 1.13
CA VAL A 31 6.03 -6.23 0.25
C VAL A 31 7.43 -6.38 -0.31
N PHE A 32 7.57 -6.16 -1.61
CA PHE A 32 8.85 -6.25 -2.29
C PHE A 32 9.27 -4.90 -2.85
N LEU A 33 10.54 -4.53 -2.68
CA LEU A 33 11.16 -3.42 -3.37
C LEU A 33 12.08 -3.96 -4.46
N HIS A 34 11.72 -3.75 -5.73
CA HIS A 34 12.62 -3.97 -6.85
C HIS A 34 13.42 -2.68 -7.10
N ARG A 35 14.63 -2.63 -6.54
CA ARG A 35 15.50 -1.45 -6.55
C ARG A 35 15.88 -0.95 -7.95
N PRO A 36 16.18 -1.81 -8.95
CA PRO A 36 16.58 -1.32 -10.27
C PRO A 36 15.52 -0.49 -10.99
N SER A 37 14.24 -0.65 -10.64
CA SER A 37 13.14 0.11 -11.23
C SER A 37 12.41 1.00 -10.23
N ASP A 38 12.88 1.13 -9.00
CA ASP A 38 12.19 1.88 -7.93
C ASP A 38 10.71 1.47 -7.80
N THR A 39 10.44 0.15 -7.83
CA THR A 39 9.08 -0.41 -7.81
C THR A 39 8.78 -1.06 -6.47
N LEU A 40 7.68 -0.62 -5.86
CA LEU A 40 7.05 -1.35 -4.78
C LEU A 40 6.07 -2.37 -5.37
N ILE A 41 6.14 -3.62 -4.94
CA ILE A 41 5.23 -4.69 -5.37
C ILE A 41 4.46 -5.16 -4.15
N LEU A 42 3.14 -5.08 -4.27
CA LEU A 42 2.16 -5.52 -3.27
C LEU A 42 1.35 -6.66 -3.88
N ALA A 43 1.14 -7.72 -3.10
CA ALA A 43 0.22 -8.78 -3.49
C ALA A 43 -1.20 -8.29 -3.18
N ASP A 44 -1.67 -8.48 -1.95
CA ASP A 44 -3.07 -8.26 -1.59
C ASP A 44 -3.23 -7.20 -0.49
N ALA A 45 -2.21 -6.41 -0.15
CA ALA A 45 -2.39 -5.37 0.87
C ALA A 45 -3.03 -4.08 0.34
N LEU A 46 -2.97 -3.84 -0.97
CA LEU A 46 -3.54 -2.68 -1.62
C LEU A 46 -4.21 -3.10 -2.93
N GLU A 47 -5.46 -2.70 -3.10
CA GLU A 47 -6.27 -3.05 -4.25
C GLU A 47 -6.79 -1.79 -4.94
N ASN A 48 -6.85 -1.84 -6.26
CA ASN A 48 -7.41 -0.77 -7.07
C ASN A 48 -8.32 -1.35 -8.16
N PHE A 49 -9.59 -1.59 -7.82
CA PHE A 49 -10.50 -2.24 -8.75
C PHE A 49 -10.97 -1.29 -9.86
N ASP A 50 -11.00 -1.80 -11.09
CA ASP A 50 -11.80 -1.21 -12.15
C ASP A 50 -13.27 -1.62 -11.96
N ALA A 51 -14.19 -0.64 -11.97
CA ALA A 51 -15.61 -0.84 -11.71
C ALA A 51 -16.28 -1.80 -12.71
N CYS A 52 -15.70 -2.01 -13.89
CA CYS A 52 -16.41 -2.61 -15.00
C CYS A 52 -16.44 -4.14 -15.05
N VAL A 53 -15.66 -4.86 -14.22
CA VAL A 53 -15.40 -6.31 -14.48
C VAL A 53 -16.24 -7.28 -13.61
N HIS A 54 -16.84 -6.83 -12.51
CA HIS A 54 -17.32 -7.75 -11.46
C HIS A 54 -18.84 -7.67 -11.14
N GLY A 55 -19.61 -6.98 -11.98
CA GLY A 55 -21.07 -6.87 -11.84
C GLY A 55 -21.53 -5.81 -10.84
N LYS A 56 -22.82 -5.43 -10.94
CA LYS A 56 -23.36 -4.21 -10.30
C LYS A 56 -23.25 -4.15 -8.78
N VAL A 57 -23.29 -5.29 -8.10
CA VAL A 57 -23.19 -5.32 -6.62
C VAL A 57 -21.75 -5.02 -6.19
N PHE A 58 -20.78 -5.68 -6.81
CA PHE A 58 -19.36 -5.45 -6.53
C PHE A 58 -18.95 -4.03 -6.93
N GLU A 59 -19.37 -3.57 -8.12
CA GLU A 59 -19.15 -2.20 -8.58
C GLU A 59 -19.63 -1.18 -7.54
N ARG A 60 -20.85 -1.36 -7.01
CA ARG A 60 -21.40 -0.47 -6.01
C ARG A 60 -20.62 -0.52 -4.69
N THR A 61 -20.13 -1.69 -4.30
CA THR A 61 -19.28 -1.86 -3.10
C THR A 61 -17.94 -1.13 -3.28
N VAL A 62 -17.26 -1.34 -4.41
CA VAL A 62 -15.99 -0.66 -4.74
C VAL A 62 -16.17 0.86 -4.76
N GLN A 63 -17.26 1.35 -5.33
CA GLN A 63 -17.60 2.78 -5.33
C GLN A 63 -17.87 3.30 -3.91
N MET A 64 -18.62 2.56 -3.08
CA MET A 64 -18.91 2.96 -1.69
C MET A 64 -17.66 3.01 -0.81
N LEU A 65 -16.69 2.14 -1.07
CA LEU A 65 -15.41 2.10 -0.36
C LEU A 65 -14.34 3.02 -0.96
N TYR A 66 -14.68 3.81 -1.99
CA TYR A 66 -13.74 4.68 -2.71
C TYR A 66 -12.52 3.92 -3.26
N MET A 67 -12.71 2.66 -3.67
CA MET A 67 -11.64 1.80 -4.23
C MET A 67 -11.64 1.79 -5.77
N HIS A 68 -12.46 2.63 -6.41
CA HIS A 68 -12.55 2.74 -7.86
C HIS A 68 -11.52 3.74 -8.39
N ASN A 69 -10.52 3.26 -9.15
CA ASN A 69 -9.40 4.08 -9.63
C ASN A 69 -8.66 4.86 -8.51
N CYS A 70 -8.78 4.37 -7.29
CA CYS A 70 -8.21 4.96 -6.09
C CYS A 70 -7.72 3.80 -5.23
N PRO A 71 -6.41 3.51 -5.25
CA PRO A 71 -5.86 2.39 -4.49
C PRO A 71 -6.17 2.52 -3.01
N GLY A 72 -6.71 1.46 -2.43
CA GLY A 72 -7.06 1.39 -1.01
C GLY A 72 -6.66 0.05 -0.40
N PRO A 73 -6.75 -0.09 0.93
CA PRO A 73 -6.55 -1.37 1.59
C PRO A 73 -7.45 -2.44 1.01
N ALA A 74 -6.99 -3.69 1.01
CA ALA A 74 -7.82 -4.78 0.51
C ALA A 74 -9.16 -4.88 1.22
N PHE A 75 -10.17 -5.33 0.48
CA PHE A 75 -11.55 -5.38 0.92
C PHE A 75 -11.73 -6.09 2.28
N GLU A 76 -11.00 -7.18 2.50
CA GLU A 76 -10.99 -7.96 3.73
C GLU A 76 -10.58 -7.13 4.94
N MET A 77 -9.65 -6.19 4.75
CA MET A 77 -9.09 -5.34 5.80
C MET A 77 -10.10 -4.29 6.30
N TRP A 78 -11.08 -3.91 5.46
CA TRP A 78 -12.14 -2.96 5.84
C TRP A 78 -13.10 -3.52 6.90
N SER A 79 -13.19 -4.84 7.04
CA SER A 79 -14.18 -5.47 7.92
C SER A 79 -13.70 -5.64 9.37
N GLN A 80 -12.39 -5.56 9.67
CA GLN A 80 -11.84 -5.89 11.00
C GLN A 80 -10.88 -4.86 11.62
N PHE A 81 -10.72 -3.67 11.01
CA PHE A 81 -10.21 -2.40 11.58
C PHE A 81 -9.29 -2.45 12.82
N ASP A 82 -8.14 -3.13 12.72
CA ASP A 82 -6.96 -2.75 13.50
C ASP A 82 -5.81 -2.29 12.59
N MET A 83 -6.04 -1.16 11.91
CA MET A 83 -5.05 -0.49 11.06
C MET A 83 -3.85 0.02 11.87
N SER A 84 -3.92 0.05 13.21
CA SER A 84 -2.80 0.48 14.05
C SER A 84 -1.60 -0.45 13.90
N ALA A 85 -1.85 -1.75 13.76
CA ALA A 85 -0.82 -2.76 13.51
C ALA A 85 -0.06 -2.52 12.19
N LEU A 86 -0.69 -1.88 11.21
CA LEU A 86 -0.14 -1.63 9.88
C LEU A 86 0.62 -0.31 9.77
N SER A 87 0.40 0.63 10.70
CA SER A 87 1.08 1.92 10.70
C SER A 87 2.59 1.81 10.79
N SER A 88 3.11 1.01 11.73
CA SER A 88 4.57 0.83 11.93
C SER A 88 5.31 0.25 10.71
N PRO A 89 4.88 -0.86 10.09
CA PRO A 89 5.56 -1.40 8.91
C PRO A 89 5.42 -0.50 7.68
N VAL A 90 4.28 0.18 7.50
CA VAL A 90 4.08 1.14 6.40
C VAL A 90 5.04 2.32 6.54
N LEU A 91 5.14 2.90 7.74
CA LEU A 91 6.10 3.97 8.05
C LEU A 91 7.53 3.50 7.78
N LYS A 92 7.88 2.30 8.24
CA LYS A 92 9.21 1.71 8.01
C LYS A 92 9.53 1.59 6.52
N ILE A 93 8.59 1.11 5.70
CA ILE A 93 8.76 1.05 4.25
C ILE A 93 8.98 2.47 3.69
N CYS A 94 8.12 3.42 4.05
CA CYS A 94 8.19 4.79 3.56
C CYS A 94 9.46 5.55 3.96
N ASP A 95 10.03 5.23 5.11
CA ASP A 95 11.23 5.89 5.62
C ASP A 95 12.53 5.28 5.07
N HIS A 96 12.52 4.00 4.71
CA HIS A 96 13.71 3.28 4.26
C HIS A 96 13.76 2.97 2.77
N TRP A 97 12.60 2.90 2.10
CA TRP A 97 12.50 2.53 0.69
C TRP A 97 12.11 3.74 -0.15
N SER A 98 12.86 3.96 -1.23
CA SER A 98 12.51 4.93 -2.25
C SER A 98 11.90 4.17 -3.43
N PHE A 99 10.69 4.55 -3.83
CA PHE A 99 9.97 3.95 -4.94
C PHE A 99 9.10 5.02 -5.63
N ASN A 100 8.97 4.91 -6.95
CA ASN A 100 8.23 5.85 -7.79
C ASN A 100 7.02 5.21 -8.49
N GLN A 101 6.83 3.90 -8.30
CA GLN A 101 5.75 3.14 -8.88
C GLN A 101 5.33 2.00 -7.97
N ILE A 102 4.06 1.60 -8.06
CA ILE A 102 3.46 0.51 -7.30
C ILE A 102 2.79 -0.48 -8.24
N VAL A 103 3.22 -1.73 -8.20
CA VAL A 103 2.54 -2.87 -8.81
C VAL A 103 1.61 -3.49 -7.76
N LEU A 104 0.35 -3.68 -8.14
CA LEU A 104 -0.71 -4.28 -7.31
C LEU A 104 -1.12 -5.61 -7.93
N ALA A 105 -1.51 -6.61 -7.14
CA ALA A 105 -2.13 -7.82 -7.71
C ALA A 105 -3.50 -7.52 -8.32
N HIS A 106 -4.20 -6.52 -7.78
CA HIS A 106 -5.54 -6.15 -8.20
C HIS A 106 -5.59 -4.70 -8.67
N GLY A 107 -5.72 -4.53 -9.99
CA GLY A 107 -5.90 -3.23 -10.62
C GLY A 107 -4.82 -2.83 -11.61
N PRO A 108 -4.95 -1.62 -12.18
CA PRO A 108 -3.92 -1.04 -13.02
C PRO A 108 -2.66 -0.67 -12.21
N LEU A 109 -1.51 -0.73 -12.90
CA LEU A 109 -0.22 -0.24 -12.43
C LEU A 109 -0.29 1.24 -12.04
N MET A 110 0.25 1.57 -10.86
CA MET A 110 0.43 2.96 -10.42
C MET A 110 1.85 3.42 -10.76
N ASP A 111 2.03 3.88 -12.00
CA ASP A 111 3.31 4.44 -12.44
C ASP A 111 3.43 5.94 -12.09
N HIS A 112 4.62 6.49 -12.31
CA HIS A 112 4.91 7.89 -12.01
C HIS A 112 3.94 8.85 -12.74
N THR A 113 3.63 8.59 -14.01
CA THR A 113 2.73 9.43 -14.80
C THR A 113 1.31 9.44 -14.24
N SER A 114 0.81 8.26 -13.89
CA SER A 114 -0.53 8.08 -13.31
C SER A 114 -0.63 8.78 -11.95
N CYS A 115 0.39 8.61 -11.10
CA CYS A 115 0.49 9.30 -9.82
C CYS A 115 0.46 10.84 -10.01
N MET A 116 1.28 11.36 -10.92
CA MET A 116 1.35 12.80 -11.21
C MET A 116 0.04 13.36 -11.76
N ASN A 117 -0.68 12.61 -12.60
CA ASN A 117 -2.01 12.99 -13.09
C ASN A 117 -3.04 13.08 -11.96
N MET A 118 -2.87 12.29 -10.90
CA MET A 118 -3.68 12.34 -9.68
C MET A 118 -3.21 13.42 -8.68
N GLY A 119 -2.07 14.07 -8.93
CA GLY A 119 -1.49 15.07 -8.03
C GLY A 119 -0.88 14.48 -6.76
N VAL A 120 -0.49 13.20 -6.78
CA VAL A 120 0.09 12.47 -5.64
C VAL A 120 1.35 11.72 -6.06
N THR A 121 2.20 11.32 -5.12
CA THR A 121 3.32 10.40 -5.37
C THR A 121 2.93 8.94 -5.08
N ALA A 122 3.72 7.98 -5.56
CA ALA A 122 3.57 6.57 -5.17
C ALA A 122 3.64 6.40 -3.64
N ARG A 123 4.54 7.14 -2.97
CA ARG A 123 4.63 7.16 -1.51
C ARG A 123 3.33 7.67 -0.88
N ASP A 124 2.74 8.73 -1.41
CA ASP A 124 1.47 9.28 -0.91
C ASP A 124 0.33 8.28 -1.08
N ILE A 125 0.26 7.56 -2.21
CA ILE A 125 -0.75 6.51 -2.42
C ILE A 125 -0.61 5.43 -1.34
N PHE A 126 0.61 4.91 -1.15
CA PHE A 126 0.86 3.86 -0.15
C PHE A 126 0.57 4.36 1.27
N MET A 127 1.03 5.56 1.64
CA MET A 127 0.77 6.16 2.95
C MET A 127 -0.72 6.41 3.18
N ASN A 128 -1.40 7.06 2.23
CA ASN A 128 -2.79 7.47 2.38
C ASN A 128 -3.72 6.26 2.49
N ALA A 129 -3.40 5.16 1.81
CA ALA A 129 -4.18 3.94 1.92
C ALA A 129 -4.27 3.40 3.35
N TYR A 130 -3.19 3.46 4.13
CA TYR A 130 -3.19 2.95 5.50
C TYR A 130 -3.43 4.02 6.57
N VAL A 131 -2.94 5.25 6.33
CA VAL A 131 -2.95 6.34 7.32
C VAL A 131 -4.27 7.12 7.31
N LEU A 132 -4.87 7.38 6.14
CA LEU A 132 -6.09 8.18 6.05
C LEU A 132 -7.31 7.43 6.65
N PRO A 133 -7.55 6.14 6.34
CA PRO A 133 -8.61 5.37 7.00
C PRO A 133 -8.37 5.19 8.50
N TYR A 134 -7.11 5.05 8.93
CA TYR A 134 -6.77 5.00 10.35
C TYR A 134 -7.08 6.31 11.09
N ALA A 135 -6.67 7.46 10.51
CA ALA A 135 -6.93 8.77 11.06
C ALA A 135 -8.44 9.04 11.17
N LEU A 136 -9.19 8.74 10.11
CA LEU A 136 -10.65 8.84 10.08
C LEU A 136 -11.32 7.91 11.12
N ALA A 137 -10.87 6.66 11.26
CA ALA A 137 -11.40 5.71 12.24
C ALA A 137 -11.14 6.12 13.71
N LYS A 138 -10.12 6.96 13.96
CA LYS A 138 -9.79 7.50 15.29
C LYS A 138 -10.28 8.93 15.50
N GLY A 139 -10.94 9.55 14.53
CA GLY A 139 -11.34 10.96 14.59
C GLY A 139 -10.17 11.93 14.61
N LYS A 140 -9.00 11.51 14.13
CA LYS A 140 -7.78 12.33 14.05
C LYS A 140 -7.59 12.86 12.62
N THR A 141 -7.01 14.04 12.50
CA THR A 141 -6.68 14.64 11.20
C THR A 141 -5.21 14.37 10.86
N HIS A 142 -4.85 14.56 9.59
CA HIS A 142 -3.49 14.33 9.08
C HIS A 142 -2.38 15.08 9.86
N ALA A 143 -2.74 16.15 10.58
CA ALA A 143 -1.85 16.94 11.42
C ALA A 143 -1.48 16.28 12.76
N ASP A 144 -2.19 15.24 13.18
CA ASP A 144 -2.05 14.65 14.53
C ASP A 144 -1.05 13.47 14.59
N ASN A 145 -0.41 13.13 13.48
CA ASN A 145 0.45 11.94 13.33
C ASN A 145 1.93 12.26 13.04
N GLU A 146 2.37 13.53 13.17
CA GLU A 146 3.80 13.86 13.23
C GLU A 146 4.29 13.76 14.68
N VAL A 147 4.75 12.57 15.09
CA VAL A 147 5.59 12.34 16.28
C VAL A 147 6.65 11.29 15.97
#